data_AF-A0A959UQC7-F1
#
_entry.id   AF-A0A959UQC7-F1
#
_cell.length_a   1.000
_cell.length_b   1.000
_cell.length_c   1.000
_cell.angle_alpha   90.00
_cell.angle_beta   90.00
_cell.angle_gamma   90.00
#
_symmetry.space_group_name_H-M   'P 1'
#
loop_
_entity.id
_entity.type
_entity.pdbx_description
1 polymer ?
#
loop_
_entity_poly.entity_id
_entity_poly.type
_entity_poly.pdbx_seq_one_letter_code
_entity_poly.pdbx_strand_id
1 'polypeptide(L)' 'MEVTIRPARPEDVPAMLELVRELAVFEKEPEAVTVTEAEMLDAGFGKKPVWWGWVAEGLEESEVGSR' A
#
# COMPACT_ATOMS: atom_id res chain seq x y z
N MET A 1 -14.80 1.09 -13.70
CA MET A 1 -13.61 0.90 -12.84
C MET A 1 -12.51 0.29 -13.69
N GLU A 2 -11.61 1.13 -14.15
CA GLU A 2 -10.35 0.70 -14.74
C GLU A 2 -9.32 0.63 -13.61
N VAL A 3 -8.57 -0.46 -13.54
CA VAL A 3 -7.56 -0.70 -12.50
C VAL A 3 -6.21 -0.88 -13.19
N THR A 4 -5.23 -0.10 -12.77
CA THR A 4 -3.84 -0.24 -13.22
C THR A 4 -3.02 -0.93 -12.14
N ILE A 5 -2.35 -2.02 -12.50
CA ILE A 5 -1.41 -2.71 -11.62
C ILE A 5 0.01 -2.30 -12.00
N ARG A 6 0.77 -1.80 -11.02
CA ARG A 6 2.15 -1.36 -11.22
C ARG A 6 3.05 -1.79 -10.06
N PRO A 7 4.38 -1.88 -10.26
CA PRO A 7 5.30 -2.09 -9.14
C PRO A 7 5.12 -1.01 -8.06
N ALA A 8 5.21 -1.43 -6.80
CA ALA A 8 5.20 -0.53 -5.66
C ALA A 8 6.42 0.40 -5.69
N ARG A 9 6.23 1.62 -5.21
CA ARG A 9 7.24 2.66 -5.07
C ARG A 9 7.33 3.10 -3.60
N PRO A 10 8.42 3.77 -3.19
CA PRO A 10 8.56 4.29 -1.82
C PRO A 10 7.35 5.09 -1.34
N GLU A 11 6.72 5.85 -2.24
CA GLU A 11 5.57 6.70 -1.92
C GLU A 11 4.29 5.90 -1.60
N ASP A 12 4.23 4.62 -1.97
CA ASP A 12 3.08 3.76 -1.71
C ASP A 12 3.12 3.14 -0.30
N VAL A 13 4.26 3.18 0.39
CA VAL A 13 4.46 2.52 1.70
C VAL A 13 3.41 2.93 2.75
N PRO A 14 3.04 4.22 2.91
CA PRO A 14 2.01 4.60 3.87
C PRO A 14 0.66 3.91 3.61
N ALA A 15 0.20 3.91 2.35
CA ALA A 15 -1.06 3.28 1.96
C ALA A 15 -0.98 1.75 2.06
N MET A 16 0.16 1.16 1.69
CA MET A 16 0.38 -0.28 1.85
C MET A 16 0.35 -0.71 3.32
N LEU A 17 0.97 0.06 4.21
CA LEU A 17 0.98 -0.23 5.65
C LEU A 17 -0.43 -0.09 6.25
N GLU A 18 -1.23 0.87 5.77
CA GLU A 18 -2.64 0.99 6.15
C GLU A 18 -3.43 -0.26 5.75
N LEU A 19 -3.31 -0.74 4.51
CA LEU A 19 -3.97 -1.98 4.05
C LEU A 19 -3.55 -3.20 4.87
N VAL A 20 -2.26 -3.29 5.25
CA VAL A 20 -1.77 -4.37 6.12
C VAL A 20 -2.40 -4.28 7.51
N ARG A 21 -2.59 -3.08 8.06
CA ARG A 21 -3.29 -2.88 9.34
C ARG A 21 -4.77 -3.21 9.26
N GLU A 22 -5.45 -2.83 8.17
CA GLU A 22 -6.85 -3.19 7.93
C GLU A 22 -7.02 -4.71 7.85
N LEU A 23 -6.10 -5.41 7.17
CA LEU A 23 -6.08 -6.86 7.12
C LEU A 23 -5.93 -7.47 8.52
N ALA A 24 -5.00 -6.96 9.33
CA ALA A 24 -4.80 -7.44 10.70
C ALA A 24 -6.03 -7.23 11.59
N VAL A 25 -6.75 -6.11 11.43
CA VAL A 25 -8.04 -5.87 12.10
C VAL A 25 -9.08 -6.90 11.63
N PHE A 26 -9.17 -7.18 10.33
CA PHE A 26 -10.09 -8.17 9.77
C PHE A 26 -9.79 -9.59 10.31
N GLU A 27 -8.52 -9.94 10.45
CA GLU A 27 -8.05 -11.22 11.01
C GLU A 27 -8.19 -11.30 12.54
N LYS A 28 -8.62 -10.23 13.20
CA LYS A 28 -8.76 -10.10 14.67
C LYS A 28 -7.43 -10.11 15.42
N GLU A 29 -6.35 -9.70 14.79
CA GLU A 29 -5.00 -9.60 15.36
C GLU A 29 -4.36 -8.21 15.09
N PRO A 30 -4.99 -7.08 15.48
CA PRO A 30 -4.49 -5.74 15.16
C PRO A 30 -3.09 -5.44 15.73
N GLU A 31 -2.71 -6.07 16.83
CA GLU A 31 -1.39 -5.97 17.46
C GLU A 31 -0.28 -6.74 16.71
N ALA A 32 -0.62 -7.59 15.74
CA ALA A 32 0.37 -8.32 14.95
C ALA A 32 1.21 -7.41 14.03
N VAL A 33 0.66 -6.23 13.67
CA VAL A 33 1.38 -5.24 12.85
C VAL A 33 2.27 -4.37 13.72
N THR A 34 3.48 -4.88 13.97
CA THR A 34 4.51 -4.20 14.77
C THR A 34 5.45 -3.32 13.94
N VAL A 35 5.46 -3.49 12.62
CA VAL A 35 6.35 -2.77 11.71
C VAL A 35 5.98 -1.29 11.61
N THR A 36 7.00 -0.43 11.70
CA THR A 36 6.86 1.01 11.44
C THR A 36 6.99 1.32 9.94
N GLU A 37 6.49 2.48 9.53
CA GLU A 37 6.62 2.94 8.13
C GLU A 37 8.08 3.00 7.69
N ALA A 38 8.97 3.50 8.55
CA ALA A 38 10.40 3.58 8.26
C ALA A 38 11.06 2.20 8.09
N GLU A 39 10.69 1.23 8.92
CA GLU A 39 11.19 -0.15 8.81
C GLU A 39 10.67 -0.83 7.54
N MET A 40 9.38 -0.66 7.22
CA MET A 40 8.79 -1.20 6.00
C MET A 40 9.44 -0.60 4.74
N LEU A 41 9.71 0.71 4.76
CA LEU A 41 10.40 1.42 3.70
C LEU A 41 11.84 0.90 3.51
N ASP A 42 12.63 0.79 4.58
CA ASP A 42 14.01 0.27 4.48
C ASP A 42 14.03 -1.20 4.04
N ALA A 43 13.09 -2.02 4.53
CA ALA A 43 12.97 -3.42 4.14
C ALA A 43 12.59 -3.61 2.66
N GLY A 44 11.89 -2.66 2.04
CA GLY A 44 11.44 -2.78 0.64
C GLY A 44 12.30 -2.01 -0.37
N PHE A 45 12.86 -0.88 0.05
CA PHE A 45 13.53 0.10 -0.82
C PHE A 45 14.90 0.57 -0.28
N GLY A 46 15.33 0.05 0.87
CA GLY A 46 16.64 0.34 1.45
C GLY A 46 17.79 -0.38 0.72
N LYS A 47 18.95 -0.43 1.35
CA LYS A 47 20.18 -0.96 0.71
C LYS A 47 20.13 -2.46 0.43
N LYS A 48 19.28 -3.20 1.14
CA LYS A 48 19.13 -4.67 1.04
C LYS A 48 17.64 -5.02 1.12
N PRO A 49 16.88 -4.80 0.04
CA PRO A 49 15.45 -5.05 0.04
C PRO A 49 15.17 -6.55 0.23
N VAL A 50 14.24 -6.86 1.11
CA VAL A 50 13.81 -8.24 1.46
C VAL A 50 12.39 -8.55 0.98
N TRP A 51 11.66 -7.54 0.48
CA TRP A 51 10.35 -7.72 -0.12
C TRP A 51 10.16 -6.81 -1.35
N TRP A 52 9.20 -7.17 -2.19
CA TRP A 52 8.74 -6.37 -3.33
C TRP A 52 7.22 -6.49 -3.43
N GLY A 53 6.56 -5.48 -4.01
CA GLY A 53 5.10 -5.43 -4.08
C GLY A 53 4.57 -4.87 -5.38
N TRP A 54 3.27 -5.05 -5.57
CA TRP A 54 2.49 -4.46 -6.65
C TRP A 54 1.33 -3.69 -6.03
N VAL A 55 1.03 -2.52 -6.58
CA VAL A 55 -0.10 -1.69 -6.19
C VAL A 55 -1.13 -1.73 -7.32
N ALA A 56 -2.39 -1.92 -6.94
CA ALA A 56 -3.53 -1.77 -7.82
C ALA A 56 -4.18 -0.41 -7.54
N GLU A 57 -4.15 0.48 -8.52
CA GLU A 57 -4.77 1.80 -8.44
C GLU A 57 -6.07 1.81 -9.24
N GLY A 58 -7.17 2.21 -8.61
CA GLY A 58 -8.42 2.48 -9.30
C GLY A 58 -8.38 3.86 -9.94
N LEU A 59 -8.65 3.95 -11.24
CA LEU A 59 -8.95 5.23 -11.87
C LEU A 59 -10.37 5.62 -11.48
N GLU A 60 -10.52 6.65 -10.64
CA GLU A 60 -11.80 7.30 -10.43
C GLU A 60 -12.11 8.13 -11.69
N GLU A 61 -13.22 7.84 -12.34
CA GLU A 61 -13.71 8.65 -13.44
C GLU A 61 -14.25 9.94 -12.83
N SER A 62 -13.40 10.97 -12.73
CA SER A 62 -13.86 12.29 -12.31
C SER A 62 -14.98 12.69 -13.27
N GLU A 63 -16.22 12.80 -12.79
CA GLU A 63 -17.34 13.32 -13.57
C GLU A 63 -16.93 14.66 -14.18
N VAL A 64 -16.55 14.64 -15.46
CA VAL A 64 -16.24 15.84 -16.22
C VAL A 64 -17.54 16.62 -16.27
N GLY A 65 -17.56 17.75 -15.57
CA GLY A 65 -18.75 18.53 -15.27
C GLY A 65 -19.73 18.62 -16.44
N SER A 66 -20.95 18.14 -16.21
CA SER A 66 -22.06 18.48 -17.08
C SER A 66 -22.41 19.95 -16.84
N ARG A 67 -22.30 20.72 -17.91
CA ARG A 67 -23.05 21.97 -18.10
C ARG A 67 -24.54 21.73 -17.90
#